data_AF-A0A1R1C8M0-F1
#
_entry.id   AF-A0A1R1C8M0-F1
#
_cell.length_a   1.000
_cell.length_b   1.000
_cell.length_c   1.000
_cell.angle_alpha   90.00
_cell.angle_beta   90.00
_cell.angle_gamma   90.00
#
_symmetry.space_group_name_H-M   'P 1'
#
loop_
_entity.id
_entity.type
_entity.pdbx_description
1 polymer ?
#
loop_
_entity_poly.entity_id
_entity_poly.type
_entity_poly.pdbx_seq_one_letter_code
_entity_poly.pdbx_strand_id
1 'polypeptide(L)'
;MVLSDFFEDDEVLNGVKDLLKETYKITDHEATSIIMKSRDKADGFLDDYSPYVNYINDLRSCLEATLEAHFQQVDQENELQARMKNDAAVWLTFECIRRFCKKSLLTL
;
A
#
# COMPACT_ATOMS: atom_id res chain seq x y z
N MET A 1 20.33 -3.74 -8.61
CA MET A 1 19.22 -2.80 -8.37
C MET A 1 19.72 -1.44 -8.82
N VAL A 2 19.26 -0.77 -9.86
CA VAL A 2 18.32 -1.07 -10.94
C VAL A 2 18.81 -0.19 -12.11
N LEU A 3 19.05 -0.76 -13.29
CA LEU A 3 19.46 -0.03 -14.50
C LEU A 3 18.28 0.67 -15.21
N SER A 4 17.06 0.60 -14.65
CA SER A 4 15.87 1.25 -15.21
C SER A 4 15.72 2.72 -14.82
N ASP A 5 16.46 3.23 -13.83
CA ASP A 5 16.35 4.63 -13.39
C ASP A 5 17.01 5.62 -14.35
N PHE A 6 17.87 5.16 -15.28
CA PHE A 6 18.54 6.03 -16.25
C PHE A 6 17.67 6.39 -17.46
N PHE A 7 16.60 5.64 -17.75
CA PHE A 7 15.78 5.86 -18.95
C PHE A 7 14.64 6.86 -18.72
N GLU A 8 14.07 6.95 -17.51
CA GLU A 8 13.04 7.97 -17.19
C GLU A 8 13.64 9.38 -17.11
N ASP A 9 14.91 9.50 -16.71
CA ASP A 9 15.61 10.77 -16.53
C ASP A 9 15.80 11.51 -17.87
N ASP A 10 16.04 10.78 -18.97
CA ASP A 10 16.32 11.38 -20.28
C ASP A 10 15.05 11.96 -20.94
N GLU A 11 13.88 11.33 -20.78
CA GLU A 11 12.62 11.89 -21.30
C GLU A 11 12.21 13.16 -20.56
N VAL A 12 12.36 13.18 -19.23
CA VAL A 12 12.06 14.36 -18.40
C VAL A 12 13.01 15.49 -18.74
N LEU A 13 14.32 15.22 -18.87
CA LEU A 13 15.32 16.21 -19.25
C LEU A 13 15.07 16.77 -20.66
N ASN A 14 14.64 15.93 -21.61
CA ASN A 14 14.25 16.39 -22.94
C ASN A 14 12.99 17.29 -22.89
N GLY A 15 12.00 16.93 -22.07
CA GLY A 15 10.82 17.78 -21.84
C GLY A 15 11.17 19.14 -21.22
N VAL A 16 12.06 19.17 -20.22
CA VAL A 16 12.55 20.42 -19.61
C VAL A 16 13.32 21.26 -20.64
N LYS A 17 14.12 20.60 -21.49
CA LYS A 17 14.88 21.26 -22.55
C LYS A 17 13.98 21.93 -23.58
N ASP A 18 12.93 21.25 -24.02
CA ASP A 18 11.95 21.83 -24.95
C ASP A 18 11.18 22.98 -24.31
N LEU A 19 10.78 22.87 -23.03
CA LEU A 19 10.15 23.96 -22.29
C LEU A 19 11.06 25.20 -22.19
N LEU A 20 12.36 25.00 -21.94
CA LEU A 20 13.34 26.10 -21.88
C LEU A 20 13.48 26.80 -23.23
N LYS A 21 13.53 26.03 -24.33
CA LYS A 21 13.61 26.55 -25.70
C LYS A 21 12.36 27.35 -26.05
N GLU A 22 11.17 26.85 -25.70
CA GLU A 22 9.91 27.55 -25.94
C GLU A 22 9.76 28.83 -25.12
N THR A 23 10.10 28.77 -23.83
CA THR A 23 9.90 29.87 -22.89
C THR A 23 10.88 31.02 -23.13
N TYR A 24 12.15 30.69 -23.35
CA TYR A 24 13.23 31.67 -23.40
C TYR A 24 13.78 31.92 -24.80
N LYS A 25 13.29 31.19 -25.82
CA LYS A 25 13.75 31.28 -27.22
C LYS A 25 15.26 31.10 -27.38
N ILE A 26 15.83 30.20 -26.57
CA ILE A 26 17.24 29.85 -26.58
C ILE A 26 17.51 28.65 -27.49
N THR A 27 18.76 28.48 -27.88
CA THR A 27 19.19 27.36 -28.70
C THR A 27 19.25 26.05 -27.90
N ASP A 28 19.24 24.95 -28.65
CA ASP A 28 19.35 23.60 -28.09
C ASP A 28 20.63 23.40 -27.26
N HIS A 29 21.73 24.02 -27.70
CA HIS A 29 23.02 23.99 -27.01
C HIS A 29 22.98 24.79 -25.70
N GLU A 30 22.34 25.96 -25.70
CA GLU A 30 22.18 26.79 -24.50
C GLU A 30 21.29 26.11 -23.45
N ALA A 31 20.17 25.51 -23.88
CA ALA A 31 19.29 24.76 -22.99
C ALA A 31 20.02 23.56 -22.36
N THR A 32 20.80 22.82 -23.16
CA THR A 32 21.63 21.71 -22.66
C THR A 32 22.68 22.21 -21.66
N SER A 33 23.32 23.35 -21.94
CA SER A 33 24.31 23.94 -21.03
C SER A 33 23.70 24.36 -19.69
N ILE A 34 22.48 24.91 -19.70
CA ILE A 34 21.74 25.28 -18.49
C ILE A 34 21.43 24.04 -17.66
N ILE A 35 20.88 22.99 -18.28
CA ILE A 35 20.55 21.72 -17.61
C ILE A 35 21.79 21.13 -16.93
N MET A 36 22.92 21.06 -17.64
CA MET A 36 24.17 20.52 -17.09
C MET A 36 24.67 21.35 -15.90
N LYS A 37 24.60 22.69 -15.97
CA LYS A 37 25.00 23.58 -14.87
C LYS A 37 24.03 23.53 -13.69
N SER A 38 22.76 23.24 -13.92
CA SER A 38 21.77 23.09 -12.85
C SER A 38 21.88 21.75 -12.16
N ARG A 39 22.34 20.69 -12.85
CA ARG A 39 22.50 19.35 -12.27
C ARG A 39 23.40 19.36 -11.03
N ASP A 40 24.56 20.00 -11.13
CA ASP A 40 25.51 20.14 -10.01
C ASP A 40 24.94 20.93 -8.82
N LYS A 41 23.88 21.72 -9.03
CA LYS A 41 23.19 22.48 -7.98
C LYS A 41 21.94 21.76 -7.46
N ALA A 42 21.30 20.94 -8.29
CA ALA A 42 20.09 20.21 -7.96
C ALA A 42 20.34 19.22 -6.81
N ASP A 43 21.50 18.57 -6.81
CA ASP A 43 21.93 17.68 -5.72
C ASP A 43 21.96 18.40 -4.36
N GLY A 44 22.35 19.69 -4.35
CA GLY A 44 22.34 20.49 -3.13
C GLY A 44 20.94 20.86 -2.62
N PHE A 45 19.93 20.89 -3.50
CA PHE A 45 18.54 21.12 -3.10
C PHE A 45 17.84 19.82 -2.67
N LEU A 46 18.30 18.65 -3.15
CA LEU A 46 17.74 17.35 -2.79
C LEU A 46 17.88 17.04 -1.29
N ASP A 47 18.96 17.50 -0.66
CA ASP A 47 19.17 17.37 0.78
C ASP A 47 18.07 18.06 1.60
N ASP A 48 17.60 19.22 1.16
CA ASP A 48 16.52 19.97 1.83
C ASP A 48 15.17 19.25 1.73
N TYR A 49 14.97 18.44 0.69
CA TYR A 49 13.73 17.68 0.47
C TYR A 49 13.76 16.28 1.08
N SER A 50 14.94 15.75 1.42
CA SER A 50 15.11 14.44 2.06
C SER A 50 14.22 14.23 3.29
N PRO A 51 14.06 15.20 4.22
CA PRO A 51 13.16 15.03 5.37
C PRO A 51 11.69 14.82 4.97
N TYR A 52 11.23 15.46 3.90
CA TYR A 52 9.85 15.32 3.42
C TYR A 52 9.63 13.97 2.75
N VAL A 53 10.59 13.50 1.96
CA VAL A 53 10.54 12.16 1.34
C VAL A 53 10.53 11.09 2.42
N ASN A 54 11.39 11.22 3.44
CA ASN A 54 11.41 10.30 4.58
C ASN A 54 10.08 10.31 5.33
N TYR A 55 9.51 11.48 5.59
CA TYR A 55 8.21 11.60 6.24
C TYR A 55 7.07 10.94 5.44
N ILE A 56 7.06 11.09 4.10
CA ILE A 56 6.08 10.42 3.24
C ILE A 56 6.23 8.90 3.31
N ASN A 57 7.47 8.40 3.31
CA ASN A 57 7.74 6.97 3.43
C ASN A 57 7.33 6.41 4.81
N ASP A 58 7.53 7.18 5.88
CA ASP A 58 7.09 6.82 7.22
C ASP A 58 5.56 6.76 7.31
N LEU A 59 4.87 7.76 6.75
CA LEU A 59 3.41 7.77 6.66
C LEU A 59 2.88 6.55 5.89
N ARG A 60 3.48 6.23 4.74
CA ARG A 60 3.10 5.04 3.95
C ARG A 60 3.24 3.78 4.78
N SER A 61 4.39 3.60 5.44
CA SER A 61 4.66 2.42 6.28
C SER A 61 3.67 2.30 7.44
N CYS A 62 3.32 3.43 8.07
CA CYS A 62 2.36 3.46 9.16
C CYS A 62 0.94 3.08 8.71
N LEU A 63 0.52 3.57 7.54
CA LEU A 63 -0.77 3.24 6.94
C LEU A 63 -0.86 1.76 6.57
N GLU A 64 0.17 1.22 5.93
CA GLU A 64 0.25 -0.20 5.57
C GLU A 64 0.15 -1.09 6.83
N ALA A 65 0.91 -0.79 7.88
CA ALA A 65 0.87 -1.53 9.13
C ALA A 65 -0.51 -1.47 9.81
N THR A 66 -1.17 -0.31 9.77
CA THR A 66 -2.51 -0.11 10.36
C THR A 66 -3.56 -0.91 9.59
N LEU A 67 -3.52 -0.87 8.26
CA LEU A 67 -4.44 -1.62 7.41
C LEU A 67 -4.26 -3.13 7.60
N GLU A 68 -3.02 -3.61 7.62
CA GLU A 68 -2.71 -5.03 7.84
C GLU A 68 -3.27 -5.53 9.19
N ALA A 69 -3.06 -4.76 10.27
CA ALA A 69 -3.59 -5.11 11.58
C ALA A 69 -5.13 -5.18 11.59
N HIS A 70 -5.81 -4.26 10.91
CA HIS A 70 -7.27 -4.28 10.78
C HIS A 70 -7.77 -5.48 9.97
N PHE A 71 -7.11 -5.82 8.86
CA PHE A 71 -7.50 -6.99 8.06
C PHE A 71 -7.37 -8.29 8.86
N GLN A 72 -6.26 -8.47 9.60
CA GLN A 72 -6.07 -9.63 10.47
C GLN A 72 -7.14 -9.73 11.56
N GLN A 73 -7.54 -8.60 12.15
CA GLN A 73 -8.57 -8.59 13.18
C GLN A 73 -9.95 -9.00 12.64
N VAL A 74 -10.31 -8.52 11.46
CA VAL A 74 -11.59 -8.87 10.80
C VAL A 74 -11.63 -10.37 10.45
N ASP A 75 -10.53 -10.93 9.95
CA ASP A 75 -10.47 -12.36 9.63
C ASP A 75 -10.61 -13.24 10.88
N GLN A 76 -9.97 -12.87 11.99
CA GLN A 76 -10.11 -13.57 13.27
C GLN A 76 -11.54 -13.52 13.81
N GLU A 77 -12.22 -12.38 13.70
CA GLU A 77 -13.60 -12.23 14.16
C GLU A 77 -14.57 -13.08 13.31
N ASN A 78 -14.37 -13.12 12.00
CA ASN A 78 -15.13 -13.97 11.09
C ASN A 78 -14.93 -15.47 11.41
N GLU A 79 -13.68 -15.88 11.68
CA GLU A 79 -13.37 -17.26 12.06
C GLU A 79 -14.02 -17.64 13.40
N LEU A 80 -13.95 -16.76 14.40
CA LEU A 80 -14.59 -16.95 15.69
C LEU A 80 -16.11 -17.10 15.55
N GLN A 81 -16.74 -16.23 14.74
CA GLN A 81 -18.17 -16.30 14.50
C GLN A 81 -18.57 -17.62 13.82
N ALA A 82 -17.77 -18.12 12.87
CA ALA A 82 -18.00 -19.40 12.24
C ALA A 82 -17.89 -20.57 13.23
N ARG A 83 -16.89 -20.56 14.12
CA ARG A 83 -16.73 -21.56 15.19
C ARG A 83 -17.92 -21.56 16.15
N MET A 84 -18.34 -20.38 16.63
CA MET A 84 -19.49 -20.26 17.52
C MET A 84 -20.80 -20.78 16.90
N LYS A 85 -21.03 -20.50 15.61
CA LYS A 85 -22.18 -21.05 14.87
C LYS A 85 -22.15 -22.58 14.81
N ASN A 86 -20.98 -23.15 14.56
CA ASN A 86 -20.80 -24.60 14.51
C ASN A 86 -21.06 -25.24 15.89
N ASP A 87 -20.47 -24.70 16.96
CA ASP A 87 -20.67 -25.19 18.32
C ASP A 87 -22.14 -25.13 18.74
N ALA A 88 -22.84 -24.04 18.41
CA ALA A 88 -24.26 -23.90 18.67
C ALA A 88 -25.10 -24.95 17.90
N ALA A 89 -24.75 -25.23 16.65
CA ALA A 89 -25.42 -26.25 15.83
C ALA A 89 -25.20 -27.67 16.36
N VAL A 90 -23.98 -27.99 16.81
CA VAL A 90 -23.65 -29.26 17.45
C VAL A 90 -24.44 -29.43 18.73
N TRP A 91 -24.48 -28.39 19.58
CA TRP A 91 -25.23 -28.43 20.84
C TRP A 91 -26.74 -28.60 20.61
N LEU A 92 -27.30 -27.88 19.62
CA LEU A 92 -28.70 -28.02 19.26
C LEU A 92 -29.02 -29.44 18.76
N THR A 93 -28.16 -30.01 17.92
CA THR A 93 -28.29 -31.39 17.44
C THR A 93 -28.29 -32.38 18.60
N PHE A 94 -27.34 -32.23 19.52
CA PHE A 94 -27.26 -33.06 20.73
C PHE A 94 -28.53 -32.96 21.56
N GLU A 95 -29.03 -31.75 21.82
CA GLU A 95 -30.26 -31.54 22.59
C GLU A 95 -31.50 -32.14 21.90
N CYS A 96 -31.59 -32.03 20.57
CA CYS A 96 -32.64 -32.66 19.79
C CYS A 96 -32.62 -34.19 19.94
N ILE A 97 -31.44 -34.82 19.82
CA ILE A 97 -31.25 -36.26 20.01
C ILE A 97 -31.62 -36.66 21.45
N ARG A 98 -31.11 -35.92 22.45
CA ARG A 98 -31.39 -36.18 23.87
C ARG A 98 -32.89 -36.12 24.17
N ARG A 99 -33.59 -35.11 23.64
CA ARG A 99 -35.05 -34.95 23.79
C ARG A 99 -35.81 -36.08 23.10
N PHE A 100 -35.38 -36.49 21.91
CA PHE A 100 -35.97 -37.61 21.20
C PHE A 100 -35.85 -38.89 22.02
N CYS A 101 -34.64 -39.28 22.42
CA CYS A 101 -34.41 -40.47 23.23
C CYS A 101 -35.19 -40.45 24.54
N LYS A 102 -35.22 -39.30 25.24
CA LYS A 102 -36.00 -39.14 26.48
C LYS A 102 -37.50 -39.36 26.26
N LYS A 103 -38.06 -38.84 25.15
CA LYS A 103 -39.47 -39.06 24.81
C LYS A 103 -39.73 -40.52 24.46
N SER A 104 -38.88 -41.13 23.63
CA SER A 104 -39.00 -42.54 23.23
C SER A 104 -38.97 -43.50 24.42
N LEU A 105 -38.13 -43.23 25.42
CA LEU A 105 -38.02 -44.01 26.66
C LEU A 105 -39.24 -43.87 27.60
N LEU A 106 -40.03 -42.79 27.49
CA LEU A 106 -41.24 -42.58 28.28
C LEU A 106 -42.49 -43.21 27.65
N THR A 107 -42.39 -43.66 26.39
CA THR A 107 -43.47 -44.28 25.60
C THR A 107 -43.34 -45.81 25.47
N LEU A 108 -42.35 -46.40 26.14
CA LEU A 108 -42.09 -47.84 26.25
C LEU A 108 -42.51 -48.32 27.64
#